data_AF-A0A8T0EMT3-F1
#
_entry.id   AF-A0A8T0EMT3-F1
#
_cell.length_a   1.000
_cell.length_b   1.000
_cell.length_c   1.000
_cell.angle_alpha   90.00
_cell.angle_beta   90.00
_cell.angle_gamma   90.00
#
_symmetry.space_group_name_H-M   'P 1'
#
loop_
_entity.id
_entity.type
_entity.pdbx_description
1 polymer ?
#
loop_
_entity_poly.entity_id
_entity_poly.type
_entity_poly.pdbx_seq_one_letter_code
_entity_poly.pdbx_strand_id
1 'polypeptide(L)'
;MKKDKWVPTKSDVLCSSHFTDDQFVENCGHRFLAPNAVPSKFEVLAPPKKLFPSEWSARLLTIRDIECDNRKGYVVEARIPLVNKEQFTEWLSAHEKLAKVSYVLLRNYPTTSKNLAYKAEYVCMYGSANDRLKTDKPCPARLLVRIRADPKFRYSVPTSQDNISLVGYPCNVVLYHLHNHSIGSNIIETNIVPSEEVSTVVKQKFIEMFKGGYTVDMALTTHQKDLFEEYTDEYDEVLTDAYVCPNIEWLTKFYENFLEEFDWNETKVVSILKEEIEDINASKGSATMSTIGDDIIVVLSTPLMQRAHSMKSSGEVVFVDNSGYLDRCRCYVYVVMAYSCTEGLPLGLLITTSDSEEILTAGFKLLAETLPDKAFGSFGRQGPEVFLTANNDALQNSLKNVYPKVSFFLCA
;
A
#
# COMPACT_ATOMS: atom_id res chain seq x y z
N MET A 1 6.89 26.43 20.89
CA MET A 1 6.42 25.47 19.88
C MET A 1 7.15 24.15 20.08
N LYS A 2 6.44 23.02 20.12
CA LYS A 2 7.08 21.68 20.19
C LYS A 2 7.94 21.50 18.93
N LYS A 3 9.19 21.05 19.11
CA LYS A 3 10.25 20.98 18.08
C LYS A 3 9.90 20.05 16.91
N ASP A 4 8.91 19.18 17.07
CA ASP A 4 8.81 17.95 16.29
C ASP A 4 7.71 18.02 15.20
N LYS A 5 7.04 19.17 15.05
CA LYS A 5 5.95 19.38 14.09
C LYS A 5 5.96 20.77 13.45
N TRP A 6 7.13 21.28 13.06
CA TRP A 6 7.21 22.56 12.38
C TRP A 6 7.83 22.44 10.98
N VAL A 7 7.09 22.91 9.97
CA VAL A 7 7.52 23.00 8.58
C VAL A 7 7.52 24.48 8.19
N PRO A 8 8.67 25.06 7.79
CA PRO A 8 8.75 26.48 7.47
C PRO A 8 7.90 26.86 6.27
N THR A 9 7.12 27.93 6.43
CA THR A 9 6.46 28.67 5.35
C THR A 9 7.29 29.89 4.96
N LYS A 10 6.95 30.53 3.82
CA LYS A 10 7.66 31.73 3.32
C LYS A 10 7.56 32.96 4.24
N SER A 11 6.75 32.90 5.29
CA SER A 11 6.40 33.99 6.19
C SER A 11 6.87 33.77 7.63
N ASP A 12 7.51 32.65 7.93
CA ASP A 12 7.91 32.34 9.31
C ASP A 12 9.22 33.02 9.72
N VAL A 13 9.25 33.50 10.97
CA VAL A 13 10.42 34.17 11.57
C VAL A 13 11.19 33.18 12.44
N LEU A 14 12.38 32.78 11.98
CA LEU A 14 13.28 31.89 12.72
C LEU A 14 14.07 32.69 13.77
N CYS A 15 14.06 32.24 15.04
CA CYS A 15 14.88 32.83 16.09
C CYS A 15 16.31 32.28 16.11
N SER A 16 17.22 33.01 16.78
CA SER A 16 18.67 32.72 16.80
C SER A 16 19.06 31.33 17.32
N SER A 17 18.19 30.66 18.06
CA SER A 17 18.46 29.33 18.60
C SER A 17 18.52 28.22 17.54
N HIS A 18 18.08 28.46 16.30
CA HIS A 18 18.07 27.50 15.18
C HIS A 18 19.36 27.45 14.35
N PHE A 19 20.34 28.28 14.69
CA PHE A 19 21.63 28.40 14.01
C PHE A 19 22.76 28.02 14.97
N THR A 20 23.88 27.59 14.42
CA THR A 20 25.11 27.35 15.21
C THR A 20 25.88 28.66 15.38
N ASP A 21 26.69 28.76 16.44
CA ASP A 21 27.27 30.05 16.85
C ASP A 21 28.21 30.66 15.80
N ASP A 22 28.85 29.81 15.00
CA ASP A 22 29.74 30.15 13.88
C ASP A 22 29.02 30.81 12.69
N GLN A 23 27.69 30.77 12.66
CA GLN A 23 26.87 31.36 11.60
C GLN A 23 26.41 32.79 11.92
N PHE A 24 26.91 33.36 13.01
CA PHE A 24 26.67 34.75 13.38
C PHE A 24 27.91 35.60 13.14
N VAL A 25 27.69 36.80 12.61
CA VAL A 25 28.70 37.83 12.46
C VAL A 25 28.43 38.96 13.45
N GLU A 26 29.49 39.47 14.05
CA GLU A 26 29.42 40.56 15.00
C GLU A 26 29.90 41.84 14.32
N ASN A 27 29.06 42.88 14.34
CA ASN A 27 29.42 44.18 13.80
C ASN A 27 28.89 45.29 14.71
N CYS A 28 29.74 46.23 15.06
CA CYS A 28 29.43 47.35 15.95
C CYS A 28 28.74 46.94 17.27
N GLY A 29 29.16 45.83 17.88
CA GLY A 29 28.60 45.33 19.15
C GLY A 29 27.22 44.67 19.04
N HIS A 30 26.71 44.49 17.83
CA HIS A 30 25.47 43.78 17.56
C HIS A 30 25.75 42.47 16.81
N ARG A 31 25.10 41.39 17.25
CA ARG A 31 25.23 40.04 16.70
C ARG A 31 24.14 39.80 15.66
N PHE A 32 24.53 39.53 14.42
CA PHE A 32 23.62 39.29 13.30
C PHE A 32 23.89 37.92 12.68
N LEU A 33 22.90 37.38 11.96
CA LEU A 33 23.12 36.19 11.14
C LEU A 33 23.98 36.54 9.92
N ALA A 34 24.93 35.67 9.59
CA ALA A 34 25.71 35.81 8.37
C ALA A 34 24.78 35.74 7.13
N PRO A 35 25.07 36.46 6.02
CA PRO A 35 24.23 36.48 4.83
C PRO A 35 23.96 35.10 4.20
N ASN A 36 24.84 34.13 4.47
CA ASN A 36 24.76 32.75 4.02
C ASN A 36 24.42 31.76 5.17
N ALA A 37 23.93 32.25 6.31
CA ALA A 37 23.57 31.40 7.43
C ALA A 37 22.44 30.43 7.04
N VAL A 38 22.71 29.13 7.14
CA VAL A 38 21.75 28.06 6.88
C VAL A 38 21.31 27.49 8.21
N PRO A 39 20.00 27.44 8.52
CA PRO A 39 19.54 26.89 9.79
C PRO A 39 19.98 25.42 9.93
N SER A 40 20.84 25.15 10.90
CA SER A 40 21.62 23.90 11.00
C SER A 40 21.19 22.98 12.14
N LYS A 41 20.28 23.45 13.03
CA LYS A 41 19.68 22.63 14.09
C LYS A 41 18.33 22.01 13.71
N PHE A 42 18.17 21.71 12.43
CA PHE A 42 17.10 20.85 11.95
C PHE A 42 17.75 19.51 11.62
N GLU A 43 17.46 18.47 12.40
CA GLU A 43 17.76 17.09 11.99
C GLU A 43 16.82 16.73 10.84
N VAL A 44 17.16 17.20 9.65
CA VAL A 44 16.59 16.69 8.42
C VAL A 44 17.37 15.43 8.11
N LEU A 45 16.76 14.27 8.34
CA LEU A 45 17.18 12.99 7.79
C LEU A 45 17.02 13.05 6.26
N ALA A 46 17.87 13.81 5.58
CA ALA A 46 18.02 13.67 4.14
C ALA A 46 18.66 12.29 3.90
N PRO A 47 18.10 11.43 3.03
CA PRO A 47 18.72 10.17 2.69
C PRO A 47 20.15 10.43 2.17
N PRO A 48 21.13 9.56 2.49
CA PRO A 48 22.49 9.76 2.04
C PRO A 48 22.53 9.89 0.51
N LYS A 49 23.24 10.92 0.00
CA LYS A 49 23.38 11.22 -1.45
C LYS A 49 23.89 10.04 -2.30
N LYS A 50 24.38 8.97 -1.68
CA LYS A 50 24.74 7.68 -2.29
C LYS A 50 24.21 6.55 -1.42
N LEU A 51 23.22 5.80 -1.93
CA LEU A 51 22.59 4.66 -1.24
C LEU A 51 23.45 3.40 -1.27
N PHE A 52 24.31 3.27 -2.28
CA PHE A 52 25.17 2.11 -2.51
C PHE A 52 26.61 2.52 -2.79
N PRO A 53 27.60 1.64 -2.50
CA PRO A 53 29.00 1.92 -2.84
C PRO A 53 29.17 2.08 -4.36
N SER A 54 29.91 3.10 -4.79
CA SER A 54 30.05 3.45 -6.20
C SER A 54 30.86 2.44 -7.03
N GLU A 55 31.56 1.52 -6.37
CA GLU A 55 32.35 0.45 -6.99
C GLU A 55 31.47 -0.62 -7.66
N TRP A 56 30.19 -0.74 -7.25
CA TRP A 56 29.22 -1.64 -7.88
C TRP A 56 28.04 -0.85 -8.43
N SER A 57 27.81 -0.95 -9.74
CA SER A 57 26.64 -0.35 -10.38
C SER A 57 25.37 -1.02 -9.86
N ALA A 58 24.62 -0.36 -8.99
CA ALA A 58 23.33 -0.86 -8.50
C ALA A 58 22.20 -0.33 -9.38
N ARG A 59 21.28 -1.21 -9.78
CA ARG A 59 20.01 -0.82 -10.39
C ARG A 59 18.94 -0.78 -9.30
N LEU A 60 18.50 0.42 -8.96
CA LEU A 60 17.40 0.62 -8.04
C LEU A 60 16.10 0.09 -8.66
N LEU A 61 15.36 -0.73 -7.92
CA LEU A 61 14.02 -1.18 -8.32
C LEU A 61 12.96 -0.31 -7.65
N THR A 62 13.02 -0.21 -6.32
CA THR A 62 12.07 0.58 -5.52
C THR A 62 12.78 1.27 -4.37
N ILE A 63 12.25 2.43 -3.98
CA ILE A 63 12.57 3.11 -2.73
C ILE A 63 11.26 3.61 -2.12
N ARG A 64 11.07 3.36 -0.83
CA ARG A 64 9.89 3.80 -0.09
C ARG A 64 10.31 4.32 1.27
N ASP A 65 9.76 5.46 1.66
CA ASP A 65 9.93 5.97 3.02
C ASP A 65 9.08 5.13 3.97
N ILE A 66 9.62 4.90 5.17
CA ILE A 66 8.93 4.19 6.25
C ILE A 66 9.04 5.00 7.53
N GLU A 67 8.02 4.91 8.37
CA GLU A 67 7.99 5.54 9.69
C GLU A 67 7.51 4.54 10.73
N CYS A 68 8.23 4.45 11.85
CA CYS A 68 7.86 3.59 12.97
C CYS A 68 8.40 4.20 14.27
N ASP A 69 7.59 4.20 15.33
CA ASP A 69 7.94 4.80 16.63
C ASP A 69 8.47 6.25 16.49
N ASN A 70 7.83 7.08 15.64
CA ASN A 70 8.24 8.46 15.28
C ASN A 70 9.67 8.59 14.69
N ARG A 71 10.23 7.48 14.17
CA ARG A 71 11.51 7.48 13.46
C ARG A 71 11.27 7.25 11.99
N LYS A 72 11.91 8.07 11.16
CA LYS A 72 11.88 7.94 9.70
C LYS A 72 13.03 7.07 9.23
N GLY A 73 12.74 6.23 8.26
CA GLY A 73 13.69 5.37 7.57
C GLY A 73 13.24 5.16 6.13
N TYR A 74 13.88 4.23 5.44
CA TYR A 74 13.49 3.86 4.09
C TYR A 74 13.72 2.38 3.82
N VAL A 75 12.96 1.84 2.88
CA VAL A 75 13.19 0.52 2.31
C VAL A 75 13.66 0.69 0.88
N VAL A 76 14.76 0.04 0.53
CA VAL A 76 15.32 0.05 -0.81
C VAL A 76 15.41 -1.39 -1.32
N GLU A 77 14.91 -1.61 -2.53
CA GLU A 77 15.17 -2.83 -3.27
C GLU A 77 16.06 -2.50 -4.48
N ALA A 78 17.16 -3.25 -4.62
CA ALA A 78 18.10 -3.06 -5.71
C ALA A 78 18.62 -4.38 -6.28
N ARG A 79 19.11 -4.30 -7.52
CA ARG A 79 19.81 -5.36 -8.22
C ARG A 79 21.28 -4.97 -8.39
N ILE A 80 22.20 -5.88 -8.09
CA ILE A 80 23.65 -5.63 -8.06
C ILE A 80 24.37 -6.74 -8.84
N PRO A 81 25.43 -6.44 -9.61
CA PRO A 81 26.18 -7.42 -10.39
C PRO A 81 27.12 -8.28 -9.52
N LEU A 82 26.58 -8.95 -8.51
CA LEU A 82 27.29 -9.87 -7.61
C LEU A 82 26.84 -11.30 -7.93
N VAL A 83 27.79 -12.20 -8.16
CA VAL A 83 27.50 -13.58 -8.61
C VAL A 83 27.68 -14.65 -7.54
N ASN A 84 28.30 -14.31 -6.41
CA ASN A 84 28.56 -15.25 -5.33
C ASN A 84 28.63 -14.56 -3.95
N LYS A 85 28.75 -15.38 -2.91
CA LYS A 85 28.80 -14.92 -1.51
C LYS A 85 30.04 -14.08 -1.23
N GLU A 86 31.17 -14.40 -1.84
CA GLU A 86 32.45 -13.71 -1.63
C GLU A 86 32.35 -12.25 -2.07
N GLN A 87 31.87 -12.01 -3.30
CA GLN A 87 31.62 -10.67 -3.83
C GLN A 87 30.58 -9.90 -3.02
N PHE A 88 29.54 -10.59 -2.54
CA PHE A 88 28.57 -9.97 -1.65
C PHE A 88 29.17 -9.58 -0.29
N THR A 89 30.09 -10.38 0.24
CA THR A 89 30.77 -10.06 1.51
C THR A 89 31.63 -8.81 1.37
N GLU A 90 32.33 -8.65 0.25
CA GLU A 90 33.10 -7.44 -0.08
C GLU A 90 32.18 -6.21 -0.21
N TRP A 91 31.09 -6.36 -0.96
CA TRP A 91 30.08 -5.31 -1.11
C TRP A 91 29.44 -4.92 0.22
N LEU A 92 29.12 -5.90 1.08
CA LEU A 92 28.52 -5.67 2.39
C LEU A 92 29.47 -4.85 3.26
N SER A 93 30.77 -5.21 3.30
CA SER A 93 31.77 -4.44 4.04
C SER A 93 31.90 -2.99 3.54
N ALA A 94 31.83 -2.77 2.21
CA ALA A 94 31.84 -1.43 1.64
C ALA A 94 30.56 -0.64 1.97
N HIS A 95 29.40 -1.31 1.94
CA HIS A 95 28.11 -0.72 2.31
C HIS A 95 28.06 -0.35 3.79
N GLU A 96 28.55 -1.21 4.69
CA GLU A 96 28.66 -0.95 6.12
C GLU A 96 29.48 0.30 6.42
N LYS A 97 30.63 0.47 5.75
CA LYS A 97 31.46 1.69 5.87
C LYS A 97 30.74 2.94 5.36
N LEU A 98 30.04 2.83 4.22
CA LEU A 98 29.30 3.94 3.62
C LEU A 98 28.12 4.37 4.50
N ALA A 99 27.32 3.40 4.93
CA ALA A 99 26.11 3.59 5.74
C ALA A 99 26.44 3.82 7.22
N LYS A 100 27.68 3.56 7.64
CA LYS A 100 28.17 3.58 9.04
C LYS A 100 27.45 2.58 9.96
N VAL A 101 26.84 1.55 9.38
CA VAL A 101 26.08 0.49 10.07
C VAL A 101 26.93 -0.79 10.06
N SER A 102 26.80 -1.61 11.09
CA SER A 102 27.30 -2.99 11.08
C SER A 102 26.15 -3.98 11.09
N TYR A 103 26.25 -4.99 10.23
CA TYR A 103 25.31 -6.06 10.05
C TYR A 103 25.87 -7.37 10.58
N VAL A 104 25.02 -8.14 11.26
CA VAL A 104 25.32 -9.49 11.72
C VAL A 104 24.41 -10.44 10.95
N LEU A 105 24.98 -11.56 10.50
CA LEU A 105 24.19 -12.61 9.86
C LEU A 105 23.15 -13.14 10.85
N LEU A 106 21.87 -12.98 10.51
CA LEU A 106 20.78 -13.54 11.30
C LEU A 106 20.56 -15.00 10.91
N ARG A 107 20.43 -15.28 9.60
CA ARG A 107 20.22 -16.63 9.08
C ARG A 107 20.75 -16.78 7.66
N ASN A 108 21.33 -17.95 7.39
CA ASN A 108 21.55 -18.43 6.02
C ASN A 108 20.40 -19.37 5.66
N TYR A 109 19.96 -19.32 4.41
CA TYR A 109 18.95 -20.24 3.91
C TYR A 109 19.64 -21.38 3.15
N PRO A 110 19.14 -22.63 3.25
CA PRO A 110 19.66 -23.73 2.45
C PRO A 110 19.59 -23.39 0.95
N THR A 111 20.68 -23.61 0.22
CA THR A 111 20.72 -23.49 -1.24
C THR A 111 20.40 -24.85 -1.84
N THR A 112 19.13 -25.26 -1.76
CA THR A 112 18.62 -26.56 -2.25
C THR A 112 18.35 -26.57 -3.75
N SER A 113 18.15 -25.39 -4.36
CA SER A 113 17.85 -25.25 -5.79
C SER A 113 19.10 -24.98 -6.64
N LYS A 114 19.13 -25.54 -7.85
CA LYS A 114 20.22 -25.32 -8.84
C LYS A 114 20.33 -23.85 -9.30
N ASN A 115 19.34 -23.02 -8.98
CA ASN A 115 19.18 -21.65 -9.44
C ASN A 115 19.53 -20.60 -8.37
N LEU A 116 19.84 -21.01 -7.14
CA LEU A 116 20.16 -20.13 -6.02
C LEU A 116 21.56 -20.40 -5.51
N ALA A 117 22.47 -19.47 -5.74
CA ALA A 117 23.86 -19.57 -5.30
C ALA A 117 24.02 -19.15 -3.83
N TYR A 118 23.23 -18.17 -3.37
CA TYR A 118 23.32 -17.66 -2.01
C TYR A 118 22.03 -16.94 -1.58
N LYS A 119 21.55 -17.18 -0.37
CA LYS A 119 20.47 -16.41 0.26
C LYS A 119 20.74 -16.29 1.75
N ALA A 120 20.65 -15.06 2.25
CA ALA A 120 20.89 -14.78 3.65
C ALA A 120 20.13 -13.53 4.09
N GLU A 121 19.91 -13.46 5.40
CA GLU A 121 19.36 -12.30 6.06
C GLU A 121 20.33 -11.82 7.13
N TYR A 122 20.51 -10.51 7.15
CA TYR A 122 21.36 -9.79 8.07
C TYR A 122 20.53 -8.78 8.86
N VAL A 123 20.89 -8.56 10.12
CA VAL A 123 20.29 -7.54 10.98
C VAL A 123 21.35 -6.57 11.44
N CYS A 124 20.95 -5.36 11.79
CA CYS A 124 21.87 -4.47 12.48
C CYS A 124 22.36 -5.13 13.78
N MET A 125 23.62 -4.91 14.13
CA MET A 125 24.22 -5.40 15.37
C MET A 125 23.39 -5.11 16.63
N TYR A 126 22.79 -3.92 16.73
CA TYR A 126 21.91 -3.54 17.84
C TYR A 126 20.48 -4.12 17.74
N GLY A 127 20.19 -4.83 16.66
CA GLY A 127 18.98 -5.66 16.48
C GLY A 127 19.20 -7.11 16.90
N SER A 128 20.45 -7.51 17.15
CA SER A 128 20.79 -8.82 17.68
C SER A 128 20.50 -8.88 19.19
N ALA A 129 19.61 -9.79 19.60
CA ALA A 129 19.02 -9.89 20.93
C ALA A 129 19.94 -10.45 22.03
N ASN A 130 21.23 -10.08 22.04
CA ASN A 130 22.22 -10.74 22.92
C ASN A 130 22.63 -9.98 24.18
N ASP A 131 21.93 -8.92 24.57
CA ASP A 131 22.21 -8.28 25.85
C ASP A 131 20.99 -8.35 26.78
N ARG A 132 20.98 -9.35 27.69
CA ARG A 132 19.96 -9.55 28.74
C ARG A 132 19.89 -8.38 29.74
N LEU A 133 20.64 -7.31 29.52
CA LEU A 133 20.73 -6.11 30.35
C LEU A 133 20.13 -4.85 29.72
N LYS A 134 19.56 -4.90 28.51
CA LYS A 134 18.94 -3.72 27.89
C LYS A 134 17.41 -3.76 27.96
N THR A 135 16.84 -2.70 28.52
CA THR A 135 15.41 -2.39 28.58
C THR A 135 14.82 -1.90 27.24
N ASP A 136 15.63 -1.79 26.20
CA ASP A 136 15.25 -1.18 24.92
C ASP A 136 14.98 -2.22 23.82
N LYS A 137 13.99 -1.92 22.96
CA LYS A 137 13.60 -2.76 21.81
C LYS A 137 14.78 -2.98 20.84
N PRO A 138 14.87 -4.15 20.18
CA PRO A 138 15.91 -4.42 19.18
C PRO A 138 15.80 -3.48 17.98
N CYS A 139 16.94 -3.14 17.37
CA CYS A 139 16.99 -2.33 16.16
C CYS A 139 16.24 -3.00 14.98
N PRO A 140 15.32 -2.28 14.31
CA PRO A 140 14.51 -2.87 13.23
C PRO A 140 15.22 -2.92 11.87
N ALA A 141 16.48 -2.48 11.76
CA ALA A 141 17.21 -2.47 10.50
C ALA A 141 17.62 -3.88 10.06
N ARG A 142 17.32 -4.21 8.78
CA ARG A 142 17.55 -5.52 8.17
C ARG A 142 18.11 -5.39 6.75
N LEU A 143 18.82 -6.42 6.30
CA LEU A 143 19.32 -6.54 4.95
C LEU A 143 19.13 -7.98 4.46
N LEU A 144 18.36 -8.14 3.39
CA LEU A 144 18.13 -9.43 2.76
C LEU A 144 18.93 -9.49 1.46
N VAL A 145 19.60 -10.61 1.22
CA VAL A 145 20.36 -10.87 -0.01
C VAL A 145 19.91 -12.17 -0.65
N ARG A 146 19.79 -12.14 -1.99
CA ARG A 146 19.53 -13.32 -2.82
C ARG A 146 20.37 -13.25 -4.09
N ILE A 147 21.22 -14.25 -4.32
CA ILE A 147 22.10 -14.38 -5.50
C ILE A 147 21.68 -15.61 -6.30
N ARG A 148 21.31 -15.40 -7.56
CA ARG A 148 20.92 -16.48 -8.48
C ARG A 148 22.14 -17.13 -9.15
N ALA A 149 22.10 -18.45 -9.32
CA ALA A 149 23.16 -19.27 -9.93
C ALA A 149 23.14 -19.25 -11.46
N ASP A 150 21.98 -18.99 -12.10
CA ASP A 150 21.87 -18.88 -13.56
C ASP A 150 21.67 -17.40 -14.01
N PRO A 151 22.64 -16.79 -14.71
CA PRO A 151 22.54 -15.43 -15.23
C PRO A 151 21.69 -15.31 -16.51
N LYS A 152 20.87 -16.30 -16.88
CA LYS A 152 19.98 -16.25 -18.07
C LYS A 152 18.99 -15.06 -18.12
N PHE A 153 18.74 -14.37 -17.01
CA PHE A 153 18.09 -13.05 -17.02
C PHE A 153 19.08 -11.98 -17.54
N ARG A 154 19.31 -11.99 -18.85
CA ARG A 154 20.13 -11.00 -19.58
C ARG A 154 19.19 -10.00 -20.24
N TYR A 155 19.34 -8.71 -19.93
CA TYR A 155 18.78 -7.63 -20.75
C TYR A 155 19.92 -6.87 -21.41
N SER A 156 19.73 -6.52 -22.68
CA SER A 156 20.70 -5.81 -23.52
C SER A 156 20.82 -4.35 -23.07
N VAL A 157 22.05 -3.86 -22.92
CA VAL A 157 22.33 -2.41 -22.95
C VAL A 157 23.23 -2.17 -24.16
N PRO A 158 22.89 -1.22 -25.05
CA PRO A 158 23.79 -0.87 -26.14
C PRO A 158 24.92 0.01 -25.60
N THR A 159 26.16 -0.41 -25.84
CA THR A 159 27.34 0.44 -25.67
C THR A 159 28.13 0.52 -26.96
N SER A 160 28.74 1.67 -27.17
CA SER A 160 29.20 2.23 -28.45
C SER A 160 30.43 1.58 -29.10
N GLN A 161 30.88 0.40 -28.66
CA GLN A 161 32.00 -0.33 -29.26
C GLN A 161 31.75 -1.84 -29.17
N ASP A 162 31.86 -2.52 -30.30
CA ASP A 162 31.44 -3.89 -30.64
C ASP A 162 32.05 -5.05 -29.82
N ASN A 163 31.99 -5.01 -28.49
CA ASN A 163 32.22 -6.18 -27.63
C ASN A 163 31.22 -6.18 -26.47
N ILE A 164 30.14 -6.95 -26.63
CA ILE A 164 29.08 -7.13 -25.63
C ILE A 164 29.63 -7.98 -24.48
N SER A 165 30.14 -7.34 -23.42
CA SER A 165 30.33 -8.02 -22.13
C SER A 165 29.00 -8.03 -21.37
N LEU A 166 28.43 -9.21 -21.22
CA LEU A 166 27.16 -9.45 -20.54
C LEU A 166 27.32 -9.30 -19.02
N VAL A 167 27.13 -8.11 -18.46
CA VAL A 167 27.11 -7.92 -17.00
C VAL A 167 25.68 -8.11 -16.50
N GLY A 168 25.39 -9.29 -15.95
CA GLY A 168 24.11 -9.57 -15.29
C GLY A 168 24.01 -8.91 -13.91
N TYR A 169 22.80 -8.82 -13.36
CA TYR A 169 22.55 -8.40 -11.96
C TYR A 169 21.94 -9.54 -11.15
N PRO A 170 22.69 -10.61 -10.84
CA PRO A 170 22.15 -11.82 -10.25
C PRO A 170 21.79 -11.65 -8.77
N CYS A 171 22.33 -10.62 -8.12
CA CYS A 171 22.09 -10.32 -6.72
C CYS A 171 20.94 -9.32 -6.55
N ASN A 172 19.97 -9.68 -5.74
CA ASN A 172 18.92 -8.80 -5.23
C ASN A 172 19.20 -8.50 -3.76
N VAL A 173 19.14 -7.22 -3.40
CA VAL A 173 19.29 -6.74 -2.04
C VAL A 173 18.06 -5.94 -1.66
N VAL A 174 17.48 -6.27 -0.51
CA VAL A 174 16.43 -5.48 0.15
C VAL A 174 17.00 -4.91 1.45
N LEU A 175 17.09 -3.58 1.52
CA LEU A 175 17.62 -2.85 2.66
C LEU A 175 16.48 -2.18 3.42
N TYR A 176 16.29 -2.56 4.67
CA TYR A 176 15.41 -1.87 5.63
C TYR A 176 16.28 -0.95 6.48
N HIS A 177 16.36 0.31 6.10
CA HIS A 177 17.17 1.32 6.76
C HIS A 177 16.33 2.12 7.76
N LEU A 178 16.07 1.52 8.92
CA LEU A 178 15.38 2.13 10.03
C LEU A 178 16.12 1.75 11.32
N HIS A 179 16.74 2.73 11.96
CA HIS A 179 17.54 2.50 13.15
C HIS A 179 16.91 3.17 14.37
N ASN A 180 16.96 2.48 15.50
CA ASN A 180 16.51 3.03 16.78
C ASN A 180 17.66 3.54 17.67
N HIS A 181 18.88 3.49 17.14
CA HIS A 181 20.11 3.92 17.79
C HIS A 181 20.92 4.80 16.81
N SER A 182 21.88 5.53 17.36
CA SER A 182 22.84 6.27 16.55
C SER A 182 23.73 5.30 15.78
N ILE A 183 23.95 5.60 14.50
CA ILE A 183 24.78 4.81 13.60
C ILE A 183 26.21 5.36 13.65
N GLY A 184 27.22 4.56 14.02
CA GLY A 184 28.62 5.02 14.07
C GLY A 184 29.57 4.44 15.15
N SER A 185 29.19 3.41 15.93
CA SER A 185 30.11 2.75 16.88
C SER A 185 30.19 1.25 16.61
N ASN A 186 31.33 0.79 16.08
CA ASN A 186 31.65 -0.61 15.81
C ASN A 186 32.09 -1.34 17.08
N ILE A 187 31.51 -2.49 17.46
CA ILE A 187 32.22 -3.63 18.08
C ILE A 187 31.52 -4.94 17.70
N ILE A 188 32.24 -5.82 16.99
CA ILE A 188 31.83 -7.17 16.55
C ILE A 188 31.69 -8.10 17.77
N GLU A 189 30.62 -8.91 17.83
CA GLU A 189 30.67 -10.32 18.26
C GLU A 189 29.37 -11.08 17.91
N THR A 190 29.54 -12.30 17.41
CA THR A 190 28.53 -13.21 16.84
C THR A 190 27.80 -14.03 17.89
N ASN A 191 26.48 -14.30 17.73
CA ASN A 191 25.81 -15.59 18.02
C ASN A 191 24.29 -15.58 17.69
N ILE A 192 23.73 -16.78 17.46
CA ILE A 192 22.48 -17.19 16.77
C ILE A 192 21.22 -17.22 17.68
N VAL A 193 20.00 -16.82 17.22
CA VAL A 193 18.69 -17.05 17.90
C VAL A 193 17.44 -17.00 16.91
N PRO A 194 16.15 -17.28 17.29
CA PRO A 194 15.28 -18.38 16.79
C PRO A 194 13.99 -17.95 16.01
N SER A 195 13.06 -18.89 15.74
CA SER A 195 12.13 -18.94 14.58
C SER A 195 10.63 -18.58 14.79
N GLU A 196 10.23 -17.51 15.47
CA GLU A 196 8.80 -17.29 15.83
C GLU A 196 8.15 -15.97 15.39
N GLU A 197 8.76 -15.17 14.52
CA GLU A 197 8.17 -13.88 14.10
C GLU A 197 7.53 -13.93 12.71
N VAL A 198 6.25 -13.59 12.58
CA VAL A 198 5.62 -13.29 11.27
C VAL A 198 6.06 -11.89 10.82
N SER A 199 6.41 -11.73 9.54
CA SER A 199 6.83 -10.45 8.95
C SER A 199 5.83 -9.32 9.18
N THR A 200 6.31 -8.12 9.51
CA THR A 200 5.46 -6.93 9.67
C THR A 200 4.73 -6.55 8.38
N VAL A 201 5.33 -6.81 7.21
CA VAL A 201 4.69 -6.59 5.90
C VAL A 201 3.50 -7.54 5.73
N VAL A 202 3.67 -8.80 6.12
CA VAL A 202 2.62 -9.82 6.06
C VAL A 202 1.50 -9.49 7.04
N LYS A 203 1.83 -9.04 8.26
CA LYS A 203 0.84 -8.55 9.24
C LYS A 203 0.00 -7.39 8.70
N GLN A 204 0.65 -6.39 8.11
CA GLN A 204 -0.04 -5.22 7.56
C GLN A 204 -0.98 -5.61 6.40
N LYS A 205 -0.51 -6.50 5.52
CA LYS A 205 -1.33 -7.07 4.44
C LYS A 205 -2.59 -7.76 4.97
N PHE A 206 -2.47 -8.54 6.03
CA PHE A 206 -3.63 -9.18 6.66
C PHE A 206 -4.58 -8.16 7.30
N ILE A 207 -4.07 -7.12 7.96
CA ILE A 207 -4.90 -6.02 8.51
C ILE A 207 -5.72 -5.37 7.39
N GLU A 208 -5.12 -5.10 6.23
CA GLU A 208 -5.82 -4.51 5.07
C GLU A 208 -6.91 -5.45 4.53
N MET A 209 -6.62 -6.75 4.42
CA MET A 209 -7.62 -7.76 4.03
C MET A 209 -8.79 -7.80 5.03
N PHE A 210 -8.52 -7.76 6.34
CA PHE A 210 -9.55 -7.77 7.37
C PHE A 210 -10.42 -6.51 7.36
N LYS A 211 -9.81 -5.33 7.17
CA LYS A 211 -10.55 -4.08 6.93
C LYS A 211 -11.45 -4.18 5.69
N GLY A 212 -10.98 -4.88 4.65
CA GLY A 212 -11.76 -5.18 3.45
C GLY A 212 -12.83 -6.28 3.63
N GLY A 213 -13.05 -6.79 4.85
CA GLY A 213 -14.08 -7.79 5.15
C GLY A 213 -13.71 -9.24 4.81
N TYR A 214 -12.42 -9.54 4.61
CA TYR A 214 -11.97 -10.91 4.38
C TYR A 214 -12.10 -11.72 5.67
N THR A 215 -12.61 -12.94 5.55
CA THR A 215 -12.50 -13.94 6.63
C THR A 215 -11.07 -14.47 6.71
N VAL A 216 -10.73 -15.10 7.83
CA VAL A 216 -9.42 -15.73 8.03
C VAL A 216 -9.06 -16.66 6.86
N ASP A 217 -9.98 -17.55 6.45
CA ASP A 217 -9.76 -18.47 5.33
C ASP A 217 -9.59 -17.75 3.99
N MET A 218 -10.40 -16.72 3.71
CA MET A 218 -10.29 -15.93 2.49
C MET A 218 -8.95 -15.18 2.44
N ALA A 219 -8.55 -14.58 3.55
CA ALA A 219 -7.30 -13.83 3.65
C ALA A 219 -6.10 -14.77 3.48
N LEU A 220 -6.08 -15.92 4.16
CA LEU A 220 -5.01 -16.90 4.03
C LEU A 220 -4.93 -17.45 2.59
N THR A 221 -6.07 -17.84 2.01
CA THR A 221 -6.12 -18.36 0.63
C THR A 221 -5.65 -17.32 -0.38
N THR A 222 -6.05 -16.06 -0.20
CA THR A 222 -5.62 -14.95 -1.08
C THR A 222 -4.12 -14.71 -0.92
N HIS A 223 -3.63 -14.67 0.31
CA HIS A 223 -2.21 -14.54 0.60
C HIS A 223 -1.39 -15.69 -0.02
N GLN A 224 -1.86 -16.93 0.09
CA GLN A 224 -1.22 -18.10 -0.53
C GLN A 224 -1.22 -18.02 -2.06
N LYS A 225 -2.28 -17.52 -2.70
CA LYS A 225 -2.29 -17.27 -4.15
C LYS A 225 -1.25 -16.23 -4.54
N ASP A 226 -1.15 -15.13 -3.80
CA ASP A 226 -0.11 -14.12 -4.05
C ASP A 226 1.29 -14.72 -3.89
N LEU A 227 1.49 -15.58 -2.89
CA LEU A 227 2.75 -16.31 -2.71
C LEU A 227 3.00 -17.31 -3.84
N PHE A 228 1.99 -17.95 -4.40
CA PHE A 228 2.14 -18.83 -5.57
C PHE A 228 2.56 -18.03 -6.82
N GLU A 229 1.94 -16.87 -7.04
CA GLU A 229 2.31 -15.98 -8.14
C GLU A 229 3.75 -15.45 -7.98
N GLU A 230 4.16 -15.13 -6.76
CA GLU A 230 5.48 -14.58 -6.45
C GLU A 230 6.60 -15.64 -6.38
N TYR A 231 6.28 -16.85 -5.90
CA TYR A 231 7.23 -17.92 -5.56
C TYR A 231 6.89 -19.24 -6.27
N THR A 232 6.49 -19.19 -7.55
CA THR A 232 5.96 -20.35 -8.32
C THR A 232 6.75 -21.65 -8.15
N ASP A 233 8.08 -21.60 -8.27
CA ASP A 233 8.96 -22.77 -8.14
C ASP A 233 9.35 -23.11 -6.68
N GLU A 234 9.19 -22.16 -5.75
CA GLU A 234 9.56 -22.25 -4.31
C GLU A 234 8.32 -22.34 -3.40
N TYR A 235 7.13 -22.51 -3.99
CA TYR A 235 5.84 -22.30 -3.32
C TYR A 235 5.67 -23.20 -2.10
N ASP A 236 5.98 -24.50 -2.25
CA ASP A 236 5.86 -25.48 -1.17
C ASP A 236 6.79 -25.14 0.02
N GLU A 237 7.97 -24.59 -0.24
CA GLU A 237 8.91 -24.16 0.81
C GLU A 237 8.40 -22.90 1.52
N VAL A 238 7.85 -21.95 0.77
CA VAL A 238 7.31 -20.68 1.28
C VAL A 238 6.07 -20.90 2.15
N LEU A 239 5.22 -21.88 1.83
CA LEU A 239 4.08 -22.25 2.67
C LEU A 239 4.49 -22.76 4.06
N THR A 240 5.70 -23.30 4.19
CA THR A 240 6.22 -23.80 5.48
C THR A 240 6.97 -22.74 6.29
N ASP A 241 7.29 -21.59 5.69
CA ASP A 241 7.97 -20.49 6.38
C ASP A 241 6.96 -19.60 7.10
N ALA A 242 6.79 -19.83 8.40
CA ALA A 242 5.89 -19.04 9.25
C ALA A 242 6.20 -17.52 9.25
N TYR A 243 7.40 -17.09 8.86
CA TYR A 243 7.73 -15.66 8.71
C TYR A 243 6.98 -15.03 7.54
N VAL A 244 6.75 -15.81 6.47
CA VAL A 244 6.17 -15.36 5.20
C VAL A 244 4.72 -15.82 5.07
N CYS A 245 4.44 -17.09 5.36
CA CYS A 245 3.12 -17.70 5.33
C CYS A 245 2.75 -18.18 6.75
N PRO A 246 2.09 -17.36 7.58
CA PRO A 246 1.64 -17.80 8.89
C PRO A 246 0.63 -18.94 8.76
N ASN A 247 0.61 -19.82 9.76
CA ASN A 247 -0.38 -20.89 9.80
C ASN A 247 -1.77 -20.35 10.21
N ILE A 248 -2.80 -21.17 9.98
CA ILE A 248 -4.20 -20.80 10.26
C ILE A 248 -4.43 -20.50 11.75
N GLU A 249 -3.78 -21.23 12.66
CA GLU A 249 -3.94 -21.02 14.11
C GLU A 249 -3.44 -19.64 14.53
N TRP A 250 -2.28 -19.23 14.03
CA TRP A 250 -1.72 -17.90 14.25
C TRP A 250 -2.64 -16.83 13.66
N LEU A 251 -3.11 -17.03 12.42
CA LEU A 251 -3.93 -16.04 11.73
C LEU A 251 -5.31 -15.87 12.40
N THR A 252 -5.92 -16.95 12.89
CA THR A 252 -7.16 -16.89 13.67
C THR A 252 -6.98 -16.04 14.92
N LYS A 253 -5.93 -16.30 15.71
CA LYS A 253 -5.64 -15.50 16.91
C LYS A 253 -5.32 -14.04 16.57
N PHE A 254 -4.61 -13.80 15.47
CA PHE A 254 -4.31 -12.46 15.00
C PHE A 254 -5.59 -11.70 14.59
N TYR A 255 -6.54 -12.39 13.96
CA TYR A 255 -7.84 -11.83 13.59
C TYR A 255 -8.72 -11.53 14.81
N GLU A 256 -8.73 -12.41 15.82
CA GLU A 256 -9.44 -12.14 17.08
C GLU A 256 -8.92 -10.86 17.76
N ASN A 257 -7.59 -10.73 17.88
CA ASN A 257 -6.97 -9.50 18.40
C ASN A 257 -7.32 -8.27 17.55
N PHE A 258 -7.31 -8.42 16.21
CA PHE A 258 -7.74 -7.35 15.31
C PHE A 258 -9.19 -6.93 15.59
N LEU A 259 -10.12 -7.86 15.80
CA LEU A 259 -11.52 -7.54 16.10
C LEU A 259 -11.69 -6.85 17.45
N GLU A 260 -10.88 -7.21 18.46
CA GLU A 260 -10.90 -6.53 19.77
C GLU A 260 -10.36 -5.10 19.71
N GLU A 261 -9.31 -4.87 18.91
CA GLU A 261 -8.68 -3.54 18.76
C GLU A 261 -9.40 -2.65 17.73
N PHE A 262 -9.99 -3.25 16.70
CA PHE A 262 -10.60 -2.56 15.58
C PHE A 262 -12.07 -2.26 15.86
N ASP A 263 -12.28 -1.14 16.56
CA ASP A 263 -13.61 -0.59 16.84
C ASP A 263 -14.28 -0.08 15.54
N TRP A 264 -15.30 -0.81 15.06
CA TRP A 264 -16.17 -0.46 13.94
C TRP A 264 -17.20 0.64 14.27
N ASN A 265 -16.87 1.57 15.16
CA ASN A 265 -17.79 2.68 15.43
C ASN A 265 -18.14 3.44 14.14
N GLU A 266 -19.38 3.93 14.07
CA GLU A 266 -19.93 4.61 12.89
C GLU A 266 -19.04 5.76 12.39
N THR A 267 -18.34 6.45 13.30
CA THR A 267 -17.47 7.57 12.96
C THR A 267 -16.26 7.13 12.13
N LYS A 268 -15.66 5.98 12.46
CA LYS A 268 -14.52 5.44 11.70
C LYS A 268 -14.95 4.83 10.36
N VAL A 269 -16.12 4.20 10.31
CA VAL A 269 -16.68 3.70 9.03
C VAL A 269 -16.90 4.85 8.06
N VAL A 270 -17.50 5.94 8.54
CA VAL A 270 -17.70 7.15 7.73
C VAL A 270 -16.36 7.76 7.27
N SER A 271 -15.32 7.78 8.11
CA SER A 271 -14.01 8.29 7.67
C SER A 271 -13.37 7.41 6.60
N ILE A 272 -13.44 6.08 6.74
CA ILE A 272 -12.91 5.14 5.74
C ILE A 272 -13.66 5.32 4.41
N LEU A 273 -14.99 5.39 4.45
CA LEU A 273 -15.79 5.61 3.24
C LEU A 273 -15.44 6.94 2.55
N LYS A 274 -15.15 8.00 3.31
CA LYS A 274 -14.72 9.29 2.75
C LYS A 274 -13.38 9.18 2.03
N GLU A 275 -12.40 8.50 2.62
CA GLU A 275 -11.09 8.26 1.99
C GLU A 275 -11.26 7.48 0.67
N GLU A 276 -12.05 6.40 0.66
CA GLU A 276 -12.34 5.62 -0.56
C GLU A 276 -13.07 6.45 -1.63
N ILE A 277 -14.01 7.31 -1.23
CA ILE A 277 -14.71 8.23 -2.14
C ILE A 277 -13.72 9.23 -2.76
N GLU A 278 -12.80 9.77 -1.97
CA GLU A 278 -11.76 10.68 -2.45
C GLU A 278 -10.86 9.99 -3.49
N ASP A 279 -10.46 8.75 -3.26
CA ASP A 279 -9.63 7.97 -4.18
C ASP A 279 -10.33 7.67 -5.51
N ILE A 280 -11.63 7.31 -5.46
CA ILE A 280 -12.43 7.11 -6.68
C ILE A 280 -12.53 8.41 -7.48
N ASN A 281 -12.80 9.53 -6.80
CA ASN A 281 -12.92 10.84 -7.42
C ASN A 281 -11.58 11.31 -8.03
N ALA A 282 -10.47 11.12 -7.32
CA ALA A 282 -9.12 11.40 -7.82
C ALA A 282 -8.77 10.56 -9.06
N SER A 283 -9.31 9.35 -9.16
CA SER A 283 -9.15 8.43 -10.28
C SER A 283 -10.06 8.72 -11.49
N LYS A 284 -10.67 9.91 -11.55
CA LYS A 284 -11.65 10.34 -12.57
C LYS A 284 -12.97 9.55 -12.54
N GLY A 285 -13.25 8.88 -11.42
CA GLY A 285 -14.58 8.37 -11.12
C GLY A 285 -15.46 9.48 -10.54
N SER A 286 -16.66 9.10 -10.10
CA SER A 286 -17.56 9.99 -9.36
C SER A 286 -18.21 9.17 -8.27
N ALA A 287 -17.96 9.53 -7.03
CA ALA A 287 -18.51 8.88 -5.86
C ALA A 287 -18.93 9.94 -4.83
N THR A 288 -19.99 9.66 -4.09
CA THR A 288 -20.45 10.50 -2.99
C THR A 288 -21.23 9.66 -1.99
N MET A 289 -21.47 10.22 -0.81
CA MET A 289 -22.27 9.60 0.23
C MET A 289 -23.25 10.60 0.86
N SER A 290 -24.32 10.06 1.42
CA SER A 290 -25.30 10.78 2.23
C SER A 290 -25.72 9.91 3.41
N THR A 291 -26.34 10.53 4.41
CA THR A 291 -26.88 9.86 5.59
C THR A 291 -28.30 10.35 5.84
N ILE A 292 -29.23 9.43 6.09
CA ILE A 292 -30.62 9.74 6.47
C ILE A 292 -30.92 8.98 7.77
N GLY A 293 -31.02 9.72 8.88
CA GLY A 293 -31.01 9.08 10.20
C GLY A 293 -29.69 8.33 10.41
N ASP A 294 -29.78 7.06 10.80
CA ASP A 294 -28.63 6.17 10.98
C ASP A 294 -28.27 5.41 9.69
N ASP A 295 -29.05 5.59 8.62
CA ASP A 295 -28.82 4.90 7.36
C ASP A 295 -27.79 5.62 6.48
N ILE A 296 -26.84 4.83 5.98
CA ILE A 296 -25.77 5.29 5.10
C ILE A 296 -26.16 4.98 3.65
N ILE A 297 -25.91 5.94 2.76
CA ILE A 297 -26.08 5.81 1.32
C ILE A 297 -24.74 6.17 0.67
N VAL A 298 -24.16 5.27 -0.10
CA VAL A 298 -22.96 5.51 -0.91
C VAL A 298 -23.32 5.21 -2.36
N VAL A 299 -22.97 6.12 -3.26
CA VAL A 299 -23.15 5.92 -4.71
C VAL A 299 -21.85 6.17 -5.42
N LEU A 300 -21.60 5.41 -6.49
CA LEU A 300 -20.40 5.60 -7.30
C LEU A 300 -20.59 5.17 -8.76
N SER A 301 -19.82 5.83 -9.62
CA SER A 301 -19.63 5.52 -11.04
C SER A 301 -18.15 5.64 -11.35
N THR A 302 -17.49 4.48 -11.50
CA THR A 302 -16.06 4.41 -11.84
C THR A 302 -15.79 4.93 -13.26
N PRO A 303 -14.54 5.23 -13.66
CA PRO A 303 -14.24 5.66 -15.02
C PRO A 303 -14.72 4.69 -16.11
N LEU A 304 -14.75 3.37 -15.80
CA LEU A 304 -15.30 2.37 -16.72
C LEU A 304 -16.82 2.54 -16.88
N MET A 305 -17.53 2.70 -15.76
CA MET A 305 -18.98 2.88 -15.74
C MET A 305 -19.41 4.16 -16.46
N GLN A 306 -18.69 5.26 -16.24
CA GLN A 306 -18.93 6.52 -16.94
C GLN A 306 -18.73 6.41 -18.46
N ARG A 307 -17.78 5.60 -18.93
CA ARG A 307 -17.63 5.32 -20.36
C ARG A 307 -18.77 4.47 -20.91
N ALA A 308 -19.24 3.47 -20.16
CA ALA A 308 -20.35 2.62 -20.58
C ALA A 308 -21.63 3.42 -20.85
N HIS A 309 -21.85 4.52 -20.12
CA HIS A 309 -22.94 5.46 -20.39
C HIS A 309 -22.93 6.13 -21.77
N SER A 310 -21.80 6.16 -22.47
CA SER A 310 -21.73 6.70 -23.85
C SER A 310 -22.31 5.75 -24.90
N MET A 311 -22.55 4.48 -24.54
CA MET A 311 -23.09 3.48 -25.44
C MET A 311 -24.59 3.68 -25.65
N LYS A 312 -25.06 3.51 -26.89
CA LYS A 312 -26.49 3.55 -27.21
C LYS A 312 -27.30 2.56 -26.38
N SER A 313 -26.78 1.35 -26.18
CA SER A 313 -27.47 0.30 -25.39
C SER A 313 -27.70 0.70 -23.93
N SER A 314 -26.87 1.58 -23.36
CA SER A 314 -27.09 2.12 -22.02
C SER A 314 -28.30 3.06 -21.93
N GLY A 315 -28.82 3.54 -23.06
CA GLY A 315 -30.06 4.31 -23.13
C GLY A 315 -31.30 3.49 -23.50
N GLU A 316 -31.14 2.27 -24.03
CA GLU A 316 -32.26 1.45 -24.50
C GLU A 316 -32.83 0.59 -23.37
N VAL A 317 -32.01 -0.31 -22.81
CA VAL A 317 -32.42 -1.26 -21.77
C VAL A 317 -31.36 -1.33 -20.68
N VAL A 318 -31.77 -1.03 -19.45
CA VAL A 318 -30.91 -1.06 -18.28
C VAL A 318 -31.49 -1.98 -17.22
N PHE A 319 -30.65 -2.82 -16.66
CA PHE A 319 -30.97 -3.72 -15.57
C PHE A 319 -30.60 -3.07 -14.25
N VAL A 320 -31.45 -3.21 -13.24
CA VAL A 320 -31.11 -2.89 -11.85
C VAL A 320 -31.29 -4.15 -11.04
N ASP A 321 -30.18 -4.69 -10.59
CA ASP A 321 -30.14 -5.90 -9.77
C ASP A 321 -29.70 -5.57 -8.35
N ASN A 322 -30.13 -6.36 -7.37
CA ASN A 322 -29.64 -6.29 -6.01
C ASN A 322 -28.88 -7.58 -5.65
N SER A 323 -27.77 -7.45 -4.92
CA SER A 323 -26.96 -8.60 -4.50
C SER A 323 -27.48 -9.31 -3.25
N GLY A 324 -28.70 -8.98 -2.80
CA GLY A 324 -29.22 -9.30 -1.47
C GLY A 324 -28.59 -8.46 -0.35
N TYR A 325 -29.00 -8.74 0.88
CA TYR A 325 -28.36 -8.20 2.08
C TYR A 325 -27.01 -8.89 2.30
N LEU A 326 -25.95 -8.10 2.34
CA LEU A 326 -24.59 -8.56 2.61
C LEU A 326 -24.35 -8.54 4.12
N ASP A 327 -24.67 -9.65 4.79
CA ASP A 327 -24.59 -9.78 6.27
C ASP A 327 -23.28 -9.24 6.87
N ARG A 328 -22.15 -9.53 6.21
CA ARG A 328 -20.81 -9.11 6.69
C ARG A 328 -20.61 -7.60 6.65
N CYS A 329 -21.17 -6.94 5.63
CA CYS A 329 -21.05 -5.51 5.40
C CYS A 329 -22.26 -4.73 5.94
N ARG A 330 -23.30 -5.45 6.40
CA ARG A 330 -24.59 -4.92 6.86
C ARG A 330 -25.20 -3.93 5.88
N CYS A 331 -25.12 -4.24 4.59
CA CYS A 331 -25.59 -3.37 3.53
C CYS A 331 -26.23 -4.13 2.37
N TYR A 332 -26.99 -3.41 1.57
CA TYR A 332 -27.53 -3.79 0.28
C TYR A 332 -26.70 -3.13 -0.81
N VAL A 333 -26.43 -3.87 -1.88
CA VAL A 333 -25.76 -3.35 -3.08
C VAL A 333 -26.69 -3.51 -4.27
N TYR A 334 -26.93 -2.39 -4.95
CA TYR A 334 -27.71 -2.30 -6.18
C TYR A 334 -26.77 -1.95 -7.33
N VAL A 335 -26.78 -2.78 -8.36
CA VAL A 335 -25.93 -2.62 -9.55
C VAL A 335 -26.82 -2.21 -10.72
N VAL A 336 -26.50 -1.06 -11.31
CA VAL A 336 -27.15 -0.57 -12.54
C VAL A 336 -26.29 -1.02 -13.73
N MET A 337 -26.86 -1.73 -14.70
CA MET A 337 -26.11 -2.36 -15.80
C MET A 337 -26.79 -2.18 -17.16
N ALA A 338 -26.02 -1.91 -18.21
CA ALA A 338 -26.49 -1.95 -19.59
C ALA A 338 -26.18 -3.30 -20.23
N TYR A 339 -27.01 -3.73 -21.19
CA TYR A 339 -26.64 -4.86 -22.04
C TYR A 339 -25.48 -4.52 -22.98
N SER A 340 -24.58 -5.48 -23.20
CA SER A 340 -23.58 -5.47 -24.26
C SER A 340 -23.42 -6.86 -24.89
N CYS A 341 -22.74 -6.94 -26.03
CA CYS A 341 -22.46 -8.20 -26.70
C CYS A 341 -21.53 -9.16 -25.91
N THR A 342 -20.90 -8.67 -24.85
CA THR A 342 -19.99 -9.42 -23.98
C THR A 342 -20.47 -9.46 -22.52
N GLU A 343 -21.79 -9.47 -22.29
CA GLU A 343 -22.49 -9.43 -20.98
C GLU A 343 -22.90 -8.02 -20.50
N GLY A 344 -23.26 -7.89 -19.22
CA GLY A 344 -23.70 -6.65 -18.61
C GLY A 344 -22.54 -5.70 -18.30
N LEU A 345 -22.62 -4.46 -18.77
CA LEU A 345 -21.67 -3.41 -18.44
C LEU A 345 -22.22 -2.56 -17.29
N PRO A 346 -21.48 -2.37 -16.19
CA PRO A 346 -21.96 -1.57 -15.07
C PRO A 346 -22.01 -0.09 -15.46
N LEU A 347 -23.04 0.60 -14.98
CA LEU A 347 -23.31 2.02 -15.16
C LEU A 347 -23.18 2.80 -13.84
N GLY A 348 -23.47 2.15 -12.72
CA GLY A 348 -23.33 2.73 -11.41
C GLY A 348 -23.67 1.74 -10.31
N LEU A 349 -23.29 2.10 -9.09
CA LEU A 349 -23.55 1.34 -7.87
C LEU A 349 -24.25 2.23 -6.84
N LEU A 350 -25.22 1.65 -6.15
CA LEU A 350 -25.82 2.18 -4.93
C LEU A 350 -25.58 1.15 -3.82
N ILE A 351 -24.93 1.58 -2.74
CA ILE A 351 -24.67 0.80 -1.54
C ILE A 351 -25.39 1.48 -0.38
N THR A 352 -26.18 0.76 0.38
CA THR A 352 -26.93 1.35 1.49
C THR A 352 -27.21 0.36 2.62
N THR A 353 -27.39 0.84 3.85
CA THR A 353 -27.71 0.01 5.03
C THR A 353 -29.19 -0.40 5.11
N SER A 354 -30.08 0.21 4.31
CA SER A 354 -31.52 -0.01 4.33
C SER A 354 -32.10 -0.16 2.92
N ASP A 355 -33.04 -1.08 2.75
CA ASP A 355 -33.76 -1.34 1.49
C ASP A 355 -35.17 -0.73 1.47
N SER A 356 -35.47 0.17 2.40
CA SER A 356 -36.73 0.91 2.40
C SER A 356 -36.88 1.82 1.17
N GLU A 357 -38.12 2.02 0.72
CA GLU A 357 -38.42 2.87 -0.45
C GLU A 357 -37.90 4.31 -0.29
N GLU A 358 -37.92 4.87 0.92
CA GLU A 358 -37.39 6.21 1.21
C GLU A 358 -35.88 6.29 0.93
N ILE A 359 -35.12 5.36 1.52
CA ILE A 359 -33.66 5.30 1.40
C ILE A 359 -33.25 4.97 -0.04
N LEU A 360 -33.92 4.03 -0.69
CA LEU A 360 -33.68 3.71 -2.10
C LEU A 360 -33.99 4.89 -3.02
N THR A 361 -35.08 5.62 -2.77
CA THR A 361 -35.41 6.82 -3.56
C THR A 361 -34.33 7.89 -3.42
N ALA A 362 -33.86 8.14 -2.20
CA ALA A 362 -32.77 9.08 -1.97
C ALA A 362 -31.46 8.60 -2.63
N GLY A 363 -31.14 7.32 -2.52
CA GLY A 363 -29.98 6.70 -3.15
C GLY A 363 -29.98 6.78 -4.67
N PHE A 364 -31.10 6.45 -5.33
CA PHE A 364 -31.19 6.55 -6.78
C PHE A 364 -31.19 8.00 -7.29
N LYS A 365 -31.71 8.96 -6.51
CA LYS A 365 -31.56 10.40 -6.83
C LYS A 365 -30.10 10.83 -6.74
N LEU A 366 -29.42 10.46 -5.65
CA LEU A 366 -28.01 10.78 -5.45
C LEU A 366 -27.13 10.13 -6.54
N LEU A 367 -27.42 8.87 -6.89
CA LEU A 367 -26.76 8.20 -8.01
C LEU A 367 -27.03 8.95 -9.30
N ALA A 368 -28.28 9.28 -9.60
CA ALA A 368 -28.65 10.02 -10.80
C ALA A 368 -27.88 11.33 -10.92
N GLU A 369 -27.66 12.08 -9.83
CA GLU A 369 -26.85 13.31 -9.79
C GLU A 369 -25.36 13.06 -9.98
N THR A 370 -24.86 11.91 -9.56
CA THR A 370 -23.45 11.49 -9.67
C THR A 370 -23.06 11.02 -11.07
N LEU A 371 -24.04 10.55 -11.87
CA LEU A 371 -23.79 10.09 -13.24
C LEU A 371 -23.39 11.25 -14.18
N PRO A 372 -22.67 10.97 -15.29
CA PRO A 372 -22.34 11.98 -16.30
C PRO A 372 -23.57 12.68 -16.89
N ASP A 373 -23.44 13.94 -17.32
CA ASP A 373 -24.56 14.71 -17.90
C ASP A 373 -25.22 14.02 -19.10
N LYS A 374 -24.41 13.34 -19.93
CA LYS A 374 -24.85 12.55 -21.08
C LYS A 374 -25.00 11.07 -20.76
N ALA A 375 -25.37 10.74 -19.52
CA ALA A 375 -25.66 9.37 -19.10
C ALA A 375 -26.70 8.69 -20.01
N PHE A 376 -26.76 7.37 -19.93
CA PHE A 376 -27.75 6.53 -20.63
C PHE A 376 -27.84 6.86 -22.12
N GLY A 377 -26.74 6.74 -22.88
CA GLY A 377 -26.77 6.95 -24.33
C GLY A 377 -27.16 8.37 -24.76
N SER A 378 -26.86 9.39 -23.94
CA SER A 378 -27.24 10.81 -24.11
C SER A 378 -28.65 11.20 -23.66
N PHE A 379 -29.44 10.30 -23.05
CA PHE A 379 -30.71 10.68 -22.42
C PHE A 379 -30.52 11.46 -21.10
N GLY A 380 -29.35 11.32 -20.47
CA GLY A 380 -28.96 12.05 -19.27
C GLY A 380 -29.90 11.76 -18.10
N ARG A 381 -30.36 12.82 -17.43
CA ARG A 381 -31.24 12.72 -16.26
C ARG A 381 -32.65 12.18 -16.57
N GLN A 382 -33.01 11.97 -17.84
CA GLN A 382 -34.29 11.34 -18.20
C GLN A 382 -34.28 9.84 -17.90
N GLY A 383 -33.10 9.22 -17.78
CA GLY A 383 -32.95 7.77 -17.66
C GLY A 383 -32.98 7.06 -19.01
N PRO A 384 -32.87 5.72 -19.02
CA PRO A 384 -33.01 4.89 -20.22
C PRO A 384 -34.48 4.79 -20.66
N GLU A 385 -34.76 4.24 -21.83
CA GLU A 385 -36.14 3.97 -22.29
C GLU A 385 -36.82 2.91 -21.42
N VAL A 386 -36.05 1.91 -20.99
CA VAL A 386 -36.52 0.77 -20.21
C VAL A 386 -35.60 0.45 -19.03
N PHE A 387 -36.20 0.28 -17.85
CA PHE A 387 -35.60 -0.43 -16.73
C PHE A 387 -36.16 -1.85 -16.61
N LEU A 388 -35.27 -2.82 -16.39
CA LEU A 388 -35.57 -4.19 -16.02
C LEU A 388 -35.12 -4.42 -14.57
N THR A 389 -36.04 -4.83 -13.71
CA THR A 389 -35.75 -5.01 -12.27
C THR A 389 -36.28 -6.34 -11.77
N ALA A 390 -35.78 -6.80 -10.62
CA ALA A 390 -36.44 -7.85 -9.85
C ALA A 390 -37.85 -7.42 -9.41
N ASN A 391 -38.68 -8.38 -9.01
CA ASN A 391 -40.01 -8.13 -8.46
C ASN A 391 -39.89 -7.63 -7.00
N ASN A 392 -39.57 -6.35 -6.84
CA ASN A 392 -39.44 -5.67 -5.56
C ASN A 392 -40.13 -4.30 -5.65
N ASP A 393 -41.19 -4.12 -4.86
CA ASP A 393 -42.02 -2.91 -4.90
C ASP A 393 -41.25 -1.65 -4.49
N ALA A 394 -40.43 -1.73 -3.45
CA ALA A 394 -39.64 -0.60 -2.96
C ALA A 394 -38.66 -0.12 -4.06
N LEU A 395 -37.91 -1.04 -4.67
CA LEU A 395 -37.00 -0.73 -5.78
C LEU A 395 -37.73 -0.10 -6.97
N GLN A 396 -38.85 -0.70 -7.39
CA GLN A 396 -39.61 -0.20 -8.54
C GLN A 396 -40.21 1.19 -8.28
N ASN A 397 -40.80 1.39 -7.10
CA ASN A 397 -41.39 2.68 -6.73
C ASN A 397 -40.31 3.75 -6.63
N SER A 398 -39.16 3.45 -6.02
CA SER A 398 -38.03 4.36 -5.98
C SER A 398 -37.56 4.77 -7.38
N LEU A 399 -37.35 3.82 -8.29
CA LEU A 399 -36.93 4.14 -9.64
C LEU A 399 -38.00 4.93 -10.42
N LYS A 400 -39.29 4.62 -10.27
CA LYS A 400 -40.40 5.39 -10.86
C LYS A 400 -40.42 6.83 -10.33
N ASN A 401 -40.12 7.03 -9.06
CA ASN A 401 -40.04 8.35 -8.45
C ASN A 401 -38.85 9.18 -8.98
N VAL A 402 -37.74 8.54 -9.33
CA VAL A 402 -36.56 9.21 -9.91
C VAL A 402 -36.72 9.43 -11.42
N TYR A 403 -37.27 8.44 -12.12
CA TYR A 403 -37.36 8.37 -13.58
C TYR A 403 -38.82 8.15 -14.05
N PRO A 404 -39.70 9.16 -13.92
CA PRO A 404 -41.14 8.99 -14.09
C PRO A 404 -41.60 8.73 -15.53
N LYS A 405 -40.71 8.91 -16.52
CA LYS A 405 -41.02 8.71 -17.96
C LYS A 405 -40.53 7.39 -18.51
N VAL A 406 -39.83 6.59 -17.70
CA VAL A 406 -39.20 5.34 -18.12
C VAL A 406 -40.20 4.19 -18.02
N SER A 407 -40.13 3.25 -18.96
CA SER A 407 -40.92 2.02 -18.89
C SER A 407 -40.24 1.01 -17.97
N PHE A 408 -41.03 0.33 -17.14
CA PHE A 408 -40.53 -0.66 -16.18
C PHE A 408 -41.07 -2.04 -16.53
N PHE A 409 -40.18 -3.02 -16.68
CA PHE A 409 -40.58 -4.42 -16.77
C PHE A 409 -39.81 -5.28 -15.75
N LEU A 410 -40.35 -6.46 -15.49
CA LEU A 410 -39.72 -7.45 -14.64
C LEU A 410 -38.65 -8.21 -15.43
N CYS A 411 -37.49 -8.43 -14.80
CA CYS A 411 -36.53 -9.42 -15.25
C CYS A 411 -37.05 -10.80 -14.82
N ALA A 412 -37.33 -11.68 -15.79
CA ALA A 412 -37.91 -13.01 -15.57
C ALA A 412 -36.86 -14.08 -15.30
#